data_AF-A0A532AJP1-F1
#
_entry.id   AF-A0A532AJP1-F1
#
_cell.length_a   1.000
_cell.length_b   1.000
_cell.length_c   1.000
_cell.angle_alpha   90.00
_cell.angle_beta   90.00
_cell.angle_gamma   90.00
#
_symmetry.space_group_name_H-M   'P 1'
#
loop_
_entity.id
_entity.type
_entity.pdbx_description
1 polymer ?
#
loop_
_entity_poly.entity_id
_entity_poly.type
_entity_poly.pdbx_seq_one_letter_code
_entity_poly.pdbx_strand_id
1 'polypeptide(L)'
;LENVKTVGYEVLVNRPKTAAYRAPSAPMAAFAVESAVDELAKEIGMDPVEFRIRNAAREGTRSSYGPVYGPIGIGPTLEAAKNHPHMKAPLGKNQGRGMACGFWFNFGGQTCTDLNIGMD
;
A
#
# COMPACT_ATOMS: atom_id res chain seq x y z
N LEU A 1 -2.48 18.37 0.68
CA LEU A 1 -2.36 18.12 2.14
C LEU A 1 -1.46 19.21 2.69
N GLU A 2 -1.80 19.81 3.83
CA GLU A 2 -1.02 20.91 4.40
C GLU A 2 0.32 20.43 4.96
N ASN A 3 0.31 19.29 5.65
CA ASN A 3 1.45 18.77 6.42
C ASN A 3 2.04 17.49 5.80
N VAL A 4 2.35 17.52 4.51
CA VAL A 4 3.01 16.39 3.81
C VAL A 4 4.10 16.91 2.87
N LYS A 5 5.33 16.42 3.03
CA LYS A 5 6.48 16.76 2.18
C LYS A 5 7.22 15.48 1.78
N THR A 6 7.41 15.30 0.48
CA THR A 6 8.22 14.21 -0.08
C THR A 6 9.35 14.82 -0.91
N VAL A 7 10.59 14.38 -0.66
CA VAL A 7 11.77 14.76 -1.44
C VAL A 7 12.45 13.47 -1.88
N GLY A 8 12.74 13.37 -3.18
CA GLY A 8 13.45 12.23 -3.75
C GLY A 8 14.73 12.70 -4.42
N TYR A 9 15.80 11.91 -4.30
CA TYR A 9 17.07 12.12 -4.98
C TYR A 9 17.37 10.92 -5.87
N GLU A 10 17.66 11.19 -7.14
CA GLU A 10 18.23 10.19 -8.05
C GLU A 10 19.73 10.43 -8.12
N VAL A 11 20.50 9.53 -7.52
CA VAL A 11 21.95 9.63 -7.47
C VAL A 11 22.54 8.74 -8.54
N LEU A 12 23.21 9.36 -9.52
CA LEU A 12 23.95 8.63 -10.54
C LEU A 12 25.20 7.98 -9.92
N VAL A 13 25.38 6.69 -10.22
CA VAL A 13 26.53 5.89 -9.77
C VAL A 13 27.05 5.06 -10.94
N ASN A 14 28.31 4.62 -10.87
CA ASN A 14 28.95 3.79 -11.89
C ASN A 14 28.50 2.32 -11.81
N ARG A 15 27.20 2.07 -11.93
CA ARG A 15 26.58 0.73 -12.03
C ARG A 15 25.63 0.68 -13.23
N PRO A 16 25.24 -0.53 -13.69
CA PRO A 16 24.21 -0.67 -14.72
C PRO A 16 22.95 0.12 -14.38
N LYS A 17 22.33 0.71 -15.40
CA LYS A 17 21.13 1.54 -15.26
C LYS A 17 20.01 0.75 -14.58
N THR A 18 19.31 1.38 -13.65
CA THR A 18 18.11 0.83 -13.03
C THR A 18 16.97 0.72 -14.06
N ALA A 19 16.12 -0.28 -13.89
CA ALA A 19 14.93 -0.48 -14.70
C ALA A 19 13.71 -0.68 -13.80
N ALA A 20 12.53 -0.60 -14.40
CA ALA A 20 11.31 -0.93 -13.69
C ALA A 20 11.34 -2.39 -13.21
N TYR A 21 11.14 -2.59 -11.92
CA TYR A 21 10.84 -3.88 -11.31
C TYR A 21 9.49 -3.78 -10.60
N ARG A 22 8.78 -4.91 -10.46
CA ARG A 22 7.36 -4.97 -10.04
C ARG A 22 7.01 -3.94 -8.96
N ALA A 23 6.04 -3.08 -9.28
CA ALA A 23 5.69 -1.89 -8.51
C ALA A 23 6.90 -0.93 -8.31
N PRO A 24 7.42 -0.27 -9.36
CA PRO A 24 8.64 0.53 -9.26
C PRO A 24 8.64 1.51 -8.09
N SER A 25 9.68 1.44 -7.25
CA SER A 25 9.89 2.24 -6.03
C SER A 25 8.90 2.03 -4.88
N ALA A 26 7.68 1.54 -5.12
CA ALA A 26 6.67 1.40 -4.08
C ALA A 26 7.02 0.42 -2.95
N PRO A 27 7.60 -0.78 -3.17
CA PRO A 27 7.96 -1.69 -2.08
C PRO A 27 8.92 -1.06 -1.07
N MET A 28 9.93 -0.31 -1.53
CA MET A 28 10.90 0.34 -0.65
C MET A 28 10.26 1.48 0.14
N ALA A 29 9.42 2.29 -0.50
CA ALA A 29 8.69 3.37 0.17
C ALA A 29 7.65 2.83 1.16
N ALA A 30 6.89 1.81 0.77
CA ALA A 30 5.88 1.16 1.60
C ALA A 30 6.52 0.50 2.82
N PHE A 31 7.67 -0.18 2.66
CA PHE A 31 8.42 -0.72 3.79
C PHE A 31 8.75 0.37 4.81
N ALA A 32 9.38 1.47 4.38
CA ALA A 32 9.75 2.56 5.27
C ALA A 32 8.54 3.20 5.98
N VAL A 33 7.47 3.49 5.23
CA VAL A 33 6.26 4.12 5.78
C VAL A 33 5.52 3.17 6.72
N GLU A 34 5.30 1.92 6.33
CA GLU A 34 4.52 0.97 7.13
C GLU A 34 5.27 0.50 8.38
N SER A 35 6.60 0.46 8.35
CA SER A 35 7.40 0.28 9.57
C SER A 35 7.21 1.45 10.54
N ALA A 36 7.29 2.69 10.07
CA ALA A 36 7.08 3.86 10.91
C ALA A 36 5.64 3.93 11.47
N VAL A 37 4.64 3.55 10.66
CA VAL A 37 3.24 3.46 11.11
C VAL A 37 3.07 2.41 12.21
N ASP A 38 3.73 1.25 12.07
CA ASP A 38 3.68 0.19 13.07
C ASP A 38 4.36 0.58 14.39
N GLU A 39 5.53 1.24 14.31
CA GLU A 39 6.24 1.80 15.46
C GLU A 39 5.38 2.86 16.18
N LEU A 40 4.77 3.77 15.43
CA LEU A 40 3.90 4.82 15.99
C LEU A 40 2.68 4.22 16.69
N ALA A 41 2.04 3.20 16.11
CA ALA A 41 0.92 2.52 16.73
C ALA A 41 1.31 1.90 18.09
N LYS A 42 2.49 1.26 18.15
CA LYS A 42 3.03 0.67 19.39
C LYS A 42 3.35 1.74 20.43
N GLU A 43 3.99 2.83 20.04
CA GLU A 43 4.40 3.92 20.94
C GLU A 43 3.19 4.54 21.67
N ILE A 44 2.05 4.66 20.99
CA ILE A 44 0.82 5.19 21.60
C ILE A 44 -0.08 4.09 22.21
N GLY A 45 0.36 2.83 22.22
CA GLY A 45 -0.39 1.69 22.75
C GLY A 45 -1.65 1.33 21.97
N MET A 46 -1.70 1.63 20.66
CA MET A 46 -2.82 1.29 19.78
C MET A 46 -2.54 0.01 19.00
N ASP A 47 -3.57 -0.81 18.81
CA ASP A 47 -3.48 -1.96 17.91
C ASP A 47 -3.08 -1.50 16.48
N PRO A 48 -2.08 -2.13 15.84
CA PRO A 48 -1.59 -1.69 14.53
C PRO A 48 -2.62 -1.74 13.40
N VAL A 49 -3.63 -2.61 13.49
CA VAL A 49 -4.72 -2.68 12.49
C VAL A 49 -5.74 -1.58 12.76
N GLU A 50 -6.12 -1.36 14.02
CA GLU A 50 -7.00 -0.24 14.40
C GLU A 50 -6.41 1.11 14.00
N PHE A 51 -5.10 1.29 14.20
CA PHE A 51 -4.40 2.50 13.81
C PHE A 51 -4.53 2.75 12.30
N ARG A 52 -4.38 1.69 11.49
CA ARG A 52 -4.53 1.77 10.03
C ARG A 52 -5.98 2.02 9.62
N ILE A 53 -6.96 1.37 10.24
CA ILE A 53 -8.38 1.60 9.97
C ILE A 53 -8.76 3.06 10.24
N ARG A 54 -8.32 3.61 11.37
CA ARG A 54 -8.59 5.01 11.75
C ARG A 54 -8.00 6.02 10.76
N ASN A 55 -6.88 5.68 10.13
CA ASN A 55 -6.16 6.54 9.18
C ASN A 55 -6.38 6.15 7.72
N ALA A 56 -7.24 5.17 7.44
CA ALA A 56 -7.45 4.64 6.10
C ALA A 56 -8.03 5.71 5.17
N ALA A 57 -7.52 5.76 3.94
CA ALA A 57 -8.12 6.58 2.91
C ALA A 57 -9.53 6.09 2.58
N ARG A 58 -10.43 7.04 2.36
CA ARG A 58 -11.83 6.83 1.92
C ARG A 58 -12.07 7.52 0.60
N GLU A 59 -13.18 7.20 -0.06
CA GLU A 59 -13.62 7.95 -1.23
C GLU A 59 -13.66 9.46 -0.93
N GLY A 60 -13.19 10.27 -1.88
CA GLY A 60 -12.99 11.71 -1.71
C GLY A 60 -11.68 12.11 -1.02
N THR A 61 -10.86 11.15 -0.56
CA THR A 61 -9.54 11.46 0.03
C THR A 61 -8.58 11.95 -1.05
N ARG A 62 -7.97 13.13 -0.83
CA ARG A 62 -6.94 13.67 -1.70
C ARG A 62 -5.58 13.02 -1.40
N SER A 63 -5.03 12.32 -2.37
CA SER A 63 -3.69 11.71 -2.28
C SER A 63 -2.59 12.78 -2.20
N SER A 64 -1.45 12.42 -1.63
CA SER A 64 -0.27 13.29 -1.53
C SER A 64 0.31 13.65 -2.91
N TYR A 65 0.09 12.81 -3.92
CA TYR A 65 0.58 13.02 -5.29
C TYR A 65 -0.44 13.69 -6.22
N GLY A 66 -1.60 14.09 -5.72
CA GLY A 66 -2.54 14.98 -6.43
C GLY A 66 -3.97 14.46 -6.55
N PRO A 67 -4.21 13.28 -7.16
CA PRO A 67 -5.54 12.76 -7.41
C PRO A 67 -6.40 12.60 -6.16
N VAL A 68 -7.70 12.83 -6.31
CA VAL A 68 -8.71 12.47 -5.32
C VAL A 68 -9.18 11.05 -5.62
N TYR A 69 -9.16 10.18 -4.61
CA TYR A 69 -9.61 8.81 -4.80
C TYR A 69 -11.13 8.74 -5.00
N GLY A 70 -11.56 7.97 -6.00
CA GLY A 70 -12.93 7.46 -6.08
C GLY A 70 -13.12 6.29 -5.09
N PRO A 71 -13.89 5.26 -5.45
CA PRO A 71 -14.03 4.07 -4.62
C PRO A 71 -12.67 3.46 -4.28
N ILE A 72 -12.40 3.23 -2.99
CA ILE A 72 -11.13 2.68 -2.50
C ILE A 72 -11.39 1.56 -1.48
N GLY A 73 -10.76 0.41 -1.70
CA GLY A 73 -11.06 -0.82 -0.96
C GLY A 73 -10.33 -1.00 0.37
N ILE A 74 -9.41 -0.09 0.74
CA ILE A 74 -8.50 -0.31 1.87
C ILE A 74 -9.23 -0.46 3.21
N GLY A 75 -10.31 0.30 3.44
CA GLY A 75 -11.14 0.18 4.64
C GLY A 75 -11.74 -1.23 4.79
N PRO A 76 -12.57 -1.67 3.82
CA PRO A 76 -13.10 -3.04 3.82
C PRO A 76 -12.02 -4.13 3.90
N THR A 77 -10.86 -3.96 3.24
CA THR A 77 -9.74 -4.91 3.32
C THR A 77 -9.17 -5.00 4.74
N LEU A 78 -8.99 -3.87 5.42
CA LEU A 78 -8.49 -3.84 6.79
C LEU A 78 -9.50 -4.41 7.78
N GLU A 79 -10.79 -4.13 7.62
CA GLU A 79 -11.84 -4.75 8.45
C GLU A 79 -11.91 -6.26 8.26
N ALA A 80 -11.78 -6.74 7.02
CA ALA A 80 -11.69 -8.17 6.75
C ALA A 80 -10.44 -8.80 7.40
N ALA A 81 -9.28 -8.12 7.30
CA ALA A 81 -8.04 -8.57 7.93
C ALA A 81 -8.18 -8.63 9.45
N LYS A 82 -8.68 -7.57 10.10
CA LYS A 82 -8.93 -7.49 11.55
C LYS A 82 -9.80 -8.64 12.05
N ASN A 83 -10.86 -8.95 11.31
CA ASN A 83 -11.82 -9.99 11.68
C ASN A 83 -11.36 -11.41 11.32
N HIS A 84 -10.27 -11.56 10.56
CA HIS A 84 -9.76 -12.86 10.16
C HIS A 84 -9.27 -13.66 11.39
N PRO A 85 -9.59 -14.97 11.54
CA PRO A 85 -9.19 -15.76 12.70
C PRO A 85 -7.68 -15.76 12.98
N HIS A 86 -6.87 -15.66 11.91
CA HIS A 86 -5.42 -15.58 12.05
C HIS A 86 -4.98 -14.40 12.91
N MET A 87 -5.71 -13.27 12.91
CA MET A 87 -5.37 -12.10 13.71
C MET A 87 -5.48 -12.32 15.22
N LYS A 88 -6.31 -13.27 15.66
CA LYS A 88 -6.54 -13.61 17.07
C LYS A 88 -5.86 -14.89 17.52
N ALA A 89 -5.28 -15.65 16.58
CA ALA A 89 -4.63 -16.92 16.90
C ALA A 89 -3.47 -16.69 17.89
N PRO A 90 -3.32 -17.54 18.92
CA PRO A 90 -2.21 -17.42 19.87
C PRO A 90 -0.88 -17.64 19.13
N LEU A 91 0.14 -16.88 19.54
CA LEU A 91 1.51 -17.05 19.03
C LEU A 91 2.29 -17.98 19.95
N GLY A 92 2.98 -18.94 19.37
CA GLY A 92 3.92 -19.82 20.07
C GLY A 92 5.26 -19.13 20.36
N LYS A 93 6.17 -19.89 20.99
CA LYS A 93 7.55 -19.42 21.25
C LYS A 93 8.23 -19.02 19.93
N ASN A 94 8.84 -17.83 19.91
CA ASN A 94 9.54 -17.25 18.75
C ASN A 94 8.66 -17.00 17.51
N GLN A 95 7.36 -16.80 17.69
CA GLN A 95 6.46 -16.42 16.61
C GLN A 95 6.08 -14.94 16.72
N GLY A 96 6.07 -14.25 15.58
CA GLY A 96 5.57 -12.89 15.44
C GLY A 96 4.41 -12.84 14.45
N ARG A 97 3.61 -11.79 14.57
CA ARG A 97 2.60 -11.42 13.58
C ARG A 97 2.82 -9.97 13.20
N GLY A 98 2.87 -9.71 11.90
CA GLY A 98 2.99 -8.37 11.35
C GLY A 98 1.99 -8.17 10.24
N MET A 99 1.69 -6.91 9.96
CA MET A 99 0.83 -6.49 8.86
C MET A 99 1.35 -5.17 8.30
N ALA A 100 1.07 -4.97 7.03
CA ALA A 100 1.34 -3.73 6.33
C ALA A 100 0.27 -3.50 5.27
N CYS A 101 0.02 -2.24 4.95
CA CYS A 101 -0.81 -1.86 3.83
C CYS A 101 0.05 -1.72 2.56
N GLY A 102 -0.50 -2.15 1.43
CA GLY A 102 0.06 -1.90 0.11
C GLY A 102 -0.89 -1.07 -0.73
N PHE A 103 -0.36 -0.17 -1.54
CA PHE A 103 -1.12 0.59 -2.52
C PHE A 103 -0.38 0.64 -3.85
N TRP A 104 -1.11 0.41 -4.93
CA TRP A 104 -0.64 0.64 -6.29
C TRP A 104 -1.80 1.20 -7.12
N PHE A 105 -1.55 2.29 -7.83
CA PHE A 105 -2.57 2.89 -8.69
C PHE A 105 -2.71 2.10 -9.99
N ASN A 106 -3.92 2.09 -10.56
CA ASN A 106 -4.16 1.48 -11.86
C ASN A 106 -3.82 2.49 -12.97
N PHE A 107 -3.15 2.01 -14.03
CA PHE A 107 -2.89 2.77 -15.24
C PHE A 107 -3.47 2.02 -16.43
N GLY A 108 -4.56 2.56 -16.99
CA GLY A 108 -5.16 2.08 -18.24
C GLY A 108 -4.60 2.88 -19.40
N GLY A 109 -3.51 2.40 -20.00
CA GLY A 109 -2.97 2.97 -21.23
C GLY A 109 -3.86 2.68 -22.44
N GLN A 110 -3.48 3.21 -23.61
CA GLN A 110 -4.15 2.83 -24.85
C GLN A 110 -3.89 1.37 -25.16
N THR A 111 -4.95 0.63 -25.51
CA THR A 111 -4.90 -0.77 -25.90
C THR A 111 -5.74 -0.93 -27.16
N CYS A 112 -5.27 -1.73 -28.11
CA CYS A 112 -6.06 -2.18 -29.26
C CYS A 112 -6.14 -3.71 -29.26
N THR A 113 -7.27 -4.24 -29.72
CA THR A 113 -7.50 -5.68 -29.89
C THR A 113 -8.31 -5.89 -31.16
N ASP A 114 -7.92 -6.87 -31.97
CA ASP A 114 -8.69 -7.38 -33.09
C ASP A 114 -9.21 -8.78 -32.77
N LEU A 115 -10.48 -9.04 -33.05
CA LEU A 115 -11.11 -10.35 -32.88
C LEU A 115 -11.74 -10.77 -34.20
N ASN A 116 -11.43 -12.00 -34.63
CA ASN A 116 -12.07 -12.64 -35.78
C ASN A 116 -12.79 -13.90 -35.29
N ILE A 117 -14.04 -14.05 -35.69
CA ILE A 117 -14.87 -15.23 -35.41
C ILE A 117 -14.97 -16.03 -36.71
N GLY A 118 -14.58 -17.31 -36.66
CA GLY A 118 -14.70 -18.23 -37.78
C GLY A 118 -16.14 -18.72 -37.95
N MET A 119 -16.39 -19.52 -38.98
CA MET A 119 -17.67 -20.23 -39.08
C MET A 119 -17.58 -21.50 -38.23
N ASP A 120 -18.05 -21.42 -36.99
CA ASP A 120 -18.62 -22.58 -36.30
C ASP A 120 -19.90 -23.02 -37.02
#